data_AF-A0A967NJX1-F1
#
_entry.id   AF-A0A967NJX1-F1
#
_cell.length_a   1.000
_cell.length_b   1.000
_cell.length_c   1.000
_cell.angle_alpha   90.00
_cell.angle_beta   90.00
_cell.angle_gamma   90.00
#
_symmetry.space_group_name_H-M   'P 1'
#
loop_
_entity.id
_entity.type
_entity.pdbx_description
1 polymer ?
#
loop_
_entity_poly.entity_id
_entity_poly.type
_entity_poly.pdbx_seq_one_letter_code
_entity_poly.pdbx_strand_id
1 'polypeptide(L)'
;MTEAKSPARITGSLLMDEEFLPQEIRAKAKITPGGEHAWRKEDFAVVVLAARRAGLASIGGQVQFIFPDGTCELYWVNYDSEEQKPDETWSAYVERSAEEVLKSFDLVCASTDFEKEAGRWPFIREKIEKEKINPLDYLWFVGYFNAEKAS
;
A
#
# COMPACT_ATOMS: atom_id res chain seq x y z
N MET A 1 -32.48 27.06 -0.75
CA MET A 1 -32.23 25.91 0.12
C MET A 1 -32.76 24.70 -0.60
N THR A 2 -31.86 23.90 -1.16
CA THR A 2 -32.19 22.68 -1.88
C THR A 2 -31.14 21.66 -1.43
N GLU A 3 -31.55 20.74 -0.58
CA GLU A 3 -30.71 19.63 -0.13
C GLU A 3 -30.42 18.72 -1.33
N ALA A 4 -29.15 18.62 -1.70
CA ALA A 4 -28.70 17.58 -2.61
C ALA A 4 -28.63 16.26 -1.83
N LYS A 5 -29.56 15.35 -2.12
CA LYS A 5 -29.46 13.94 -1.71
C LYS A 5 -28.15 13.36 -2.24
N SER A 6 -27.26 13.01 -1.32
CA SER A 6 -26.07 12.21 -1.61
C SER A 6 -26.54 10.81 -2.07
N PRO A 7 -26.15 10.33 -3.26
CA PRO A 7 -26.51 8.98 -3.66
C PRO A 7 -25.75 7.96 -2.81
N ALA A 8 -26.51 7.04 -2.22
CA ALA A 8 -26.02 5.93 -1.43
C ALA A 8 -24.93 5.15 -2.17
N ARG A 9 -23.77 4.95 -1.51
CA ARG A 9 -22.76 4.00 -1.97
C ARG A 9 -23.39 2.62 -2.02
N ILE A 10 -23.40 2.03 -3.21
CA ILE A 10 -23.77 0.63 -3.43
C ILE A 10 -22.74 -0.20 -2.66
N THR A 11 -23.17 -0.79 -1.55
CA THR A 11 -22.43 -1.81 -0.82
C THR A 11 -22.53 -3.12 -1.60
N GLY A 12 -21.74 -3.24 -2.66
CA GLY A 12 -21.27 -4.55 -3.11
C GLY A 12 -20.09 -4.90 -2.21
N SER A 13 -20.18 -5.98 -1.45
CA SER A 13 -19.03 -6.57 -0.77
C SER A 13 -18.07 -7.09 -1.84
N LEU A 14 -17.26 -6.20 -2.41
CA LEU A 14 -16.05 -6.55 -3.13
C LEU A 14 -15.08 -7.01 -2.05
N LEU A 15 -14.89 -8.33 -1.94
CA LEU A 15 -13.72 -8.85 -1.24
C LEU A 15 -12.53 -8.15 -1.89
N MET A 16 -11.79 -7.37 -1.10
CA MET A 16 -10.53 -6.80 -1.56
C MET A 16 -9.56 -7.98 -1.72
N ASP A 17 -8.81 -8.05 -2.81
CA ASP A 17 -7.99 -9.24 -3.12
C ASP A 17 -6.94 -9.52 -2.04
N GLU A 18 -6.61 -8.50 -1.24
CA GLU A 18 -5.86 -8.60 0.01
C GLU A 18 -6.44 -9.64 0.97
N GLU A 19 -7.75 -9.93 0.96
CA GLU A 19 -8.39 -10.92 1.83
C GLU A 19 -7.90 -12.35 1.61
N PHE A 20 -7.37 -12.65 0.41
CA PHE A 20 -6.73 -13.93 0.10
C PHE A 20 -5.33 -14.07 0.71
N LEU A 21 -4.76 -13.00 1.27
CA LEU A 21 -3.52 -13.09 2.03
C LEU A 21 -3.73 -13.92 3.30
N PRO A 22 -2.70 -14.67 3.73
CA PRO A 22 -2.74 -15.41 4.99
C PRO A 22 -3.11 -14.50 6.17
N GLN A 23 -3.93 -15.01 7.09
CA GLN A 23 -4.47 -14.22 8.21
C GLN A 23 -3.36 -13.56 9.03
N GLU A 24 -2.25 -14.26 9.25
CA GLU A 24 -1.09 -13.78 9.99
C GLU A 24 -0.39 -12.59 9.31
N ILE A 25 -0.48 -12.49 7.98
CA ILE A 25 0.03 -11.35 7.21
C ILE A 25 -0.95 -10.17 7.31
N ARG A 26 -2.25 -10.45 7.14
CA ARG A 26 -3.30 -9.42 7.22
C ARG A 26 -3.42 -8.81 8.61
N ALA A 27 -3.23 -9.60 9.67
CA ALA A 27 -3.32 -9.13 11.05
C ALA A 27 -2.27 -8.05 11.40
N LYS A 28 -1.18 -7.96 10.63
CA LYS A 28 -0.16 -6.92 10.78
C LYS A 28 -0.47 -5.64 9.99
N ALA A 29 -1.47 -5.67 9.11
CA ALA A 29 -1.82 -4.51 8.30
C ALA A 29 -2.46 -3.43 9.15
N LYS A 30 -2.13 -2.17 8.85
CA LYS A 30 -2.96 -1.02 9.19
C LYS A 30 -3.90 -0.77 8.03
N ILE A 31 -5.19 -0.62 8.33
CA ILE A 31 -6.17 -0.19 7.34
C ILE A 31 -6.18 1.33 7.30
N THR A 32 -5.93 1.92 6.12
CA THR A 32 -5.98 3.37 5.92
C THR A 32 -7.43 3.86 6.06
N PRO A 33 -7.67 5.15 6.34
CA PRO A 33 -9.04 5.70 6.29
C PRO A 33 -9.74 5.49 4.93
N GLY A 34 -8.97 5.31 3.84
CA GLY A 34 -9.46 4.98 2.51
C GLY A 34 -9.81 3.51 2.30
N GLY A 35 -9.54 2.63 3.28
CA GLY A 35 -9.78 1.19 3.22
C GLY A 35 -8.61 0.37 2.66
N GLU A 36 -7.47 0.99 2.42
CA GLU A 36 -6.29 0.33 1.84
C GLU A 36 -5.52 -0.42 2.92
N HIS A 37 -4.81 -1.49 2.55
CA HIS A 37 -3.96 -2.22 3.48
C HIS A 37 -2.52 -1.72 3.39
N ALA A 38 -1.95 -1.37 4.54
CA ALA A 38 -0.57 -0.90 4.62
C ALA A 38 0.22 -1.66 5.69
N TRP A 39 1.50 -1.91 5.43
CA TRP A 39 2.38 -2.63 6.35
C TRP A 39 3.61 -1.80 6.71
N ARG A 40 4.30 -2.24 7.76
CA ARG A 40 5.62 -1.71 8.11
C ARG A 40 6.66 -2.11 7.09
N LYS A 41 7.73 -1.31 6.99
CA LYS A 41 8.85 -1.56 6.08
C LYS A 41 9.41 -2.97 6.23
N GLU A 42 9.56 -3.43 7.48
CA GLU A 42 10.16 -4.72 7.82
C GLU A 42 9.27 -5.90 7.44
N ASP A 43 7.96 -5.69 7.32
CA ASP A 43 6.99 -6.73 6.97
C ASP A 43 6.65 -6.74 5.47
N PHE A 44 6.82 -5.62 4.75
CA PHE A 44 6.27 -5.47 3.39
C PHE A 44 6.81 -6.51 2.39
N ALA A 45 8.11 -6.83 2.43
CA ALA A 45 8.67 -7.87 1.58
C ALA A 45 8.04 -9.26 1.85
N VAL A 46 7.74 -9.56 3.12
CA VAL A 46 7.08 -10.81 3.50
C VAL A 46 5.64 -10.86 2.99
N VAL A 47 4.95 -9.71 2.96
CA VAL A 47 3.59 -9.57 2.40
C VAL A 47 3.59 -9.91 0.92
N VAL A 48 4.51 -9.31 0.13
CA VAL A 48 4.62 -9.56 -1.32
C VAL A 48 4.93 -11.04 -1.60
N LEU A 49 5.85 -11.64 -0.84
CA LEU A 49 6.14 -13.07 -0.96
C LEU A 49 4.95 -13.96 -0.58
N ALA A 50 4.13 -13.54 0.38
CA ALA A 50 2.91 -14.26 0.75
C ALA A 50 1.83 -14.14 -0.34
N ALA A 51 1.68 -12.97 -0.94
CA ALA A 51 0.80 -12.75 -2.09
C ALA A 51 1.17 -13.68 -3.26
N ARG A 52 2.47 -13.72 -3.61
CA ARG A 52 3.00 -14.64 -4.63
C ARG A 52 2.62 -16.09 -4.37
N ARG A 53 2.83 -16.58 -3.14
CA ARG A 53 2.46 -17.95 -2.74
C ARG A 53 0.95 -18.21 -2.77
N ALA A 54 0.13 -17.18 -2.58
CA ALA A 54 -1.33 -17.24 -2.67
C ALA A 54 -1.84 -17.12 -4.13
N GLY A 55 -0.97 -16.97 -5.12
CA GLY A 55 -1.36 -16.79 -6.52
C GLY A 55 -1.88 -15.39 -6.84
N LEU A 56 -1.55 -14.38 -6.02
CA LEU A 56 -1.94 -13.00 -6.21
C LEU A 56 -0.84 -12.21 -6.91
N ALA A 57 -1.19 -11.47 -7.96
CA ALA A 57 -0.27 -10.55 -8.60
C ALA A 57 -0.06 -9.32 -7.72
N SER A 58 1.20 -8.86 -7.62
CA SER A 58 1.56 -7.69 -6.82
C SER A 58 1.55 -6.46 -7.72
N ILE A 59 0.52 -5.63 -7.64
CA ILE A 59 0.36 -4.47 -8.53
C ILE A 59 1.33 -3.36 -8.14
N GLY A 60 1.60 -3.23 -6.84
CA GLY A 60 2.47 -2.19 -6.33
C GLY A 60 1.90 -1.49 -5.12
N GLY A 61 2.10 -0.19 -5.06
CA GLY A 61 1.59 0.65 -4.00
C GLY A 61 2.44 1.88 -3.73
N GLN A 62 2.04 2.58 -2.67
CA GLN A 62 2.54 3.92 -2.36
C GLN A 62 2.94 4.03 -0.89
N VAL A 63 3.83 4.97 -0.62
CA VAL A 63 4.25 5.28 0.73
C VAL A 63 3.31 6.32 1.35
N GLN A 64 2.88 6.09 2.59
CA GLN A 64 2.04 7.02 3.34
C GLN A 64 2.61 7.25 4.75
N PHE A 65 2.50 8.49 5.23
CA PHE A 65 2.57 8.78 6.66
C PHE A 65 1.16 8.78 7.24
N ILE A 66 0.83 7.78 8.07
CA ILE A 66 -0.53 7.57 8.58
C ILE A 66 -0.59 7.89 10.08
N PHE A 67 -1.08 9.08 10.40
CA PHE A 67 -1.33 9.55 11.76
C PHE A 67 -2.79 9.31 12.19
N PRO A 68 -3.09 9.32 13.50
CA PRO A 68 -4.47 9.24 13.98
C PRO A 68 -5.37 10.37 13.48
N ASP A 69 -4.79 11.55 13.23
CA ASP A 69 -5.47 12.79 12.86
C ASP A 69 -5.25 13.23 11.40
N GLY A 70 -4.60 12.38 10.59
CA GLY A 70 -4.44 12.64 9.16
C GLY A 70 -3.49 11.69 8.44
N THR A 71 -3.59 11.64 7.12
CA THR A 71 -2.67 10.90 6.25
C THR A 71 -1.94 11.87 5.33
N CYS A 72 -0.63 11.69 5.17
CA CYS A 72 0.15 12.36 4.13
C CYS A 72 0.66 11.31 3.13
N GLU A 73 0.15 11.38 1.91
CA GLU A 73 0.43 10.41 0.84
C GLU A 73 1.60 10.90 -0.01
N LEU A 74 2.64 10.08 -0.15
CA LEU A 74 3.81 10.39 -0.98
C LEU A 74 3.56 9.87 -2.40
N TYR A 75 2.65 10.54 -3.13
CA TYR A 75 2.21 10.11 -4.47
C TYR A 75 3.32 9.93 -5.52
N TRP A 76 4.49 10.53 -5.29
CA TRP A 76 5.67 10.42 -6.16
C TRP A 76 6.62 9.27 -5.78
N VAL A 77 6.34 8.55 -4.70
CA VAL A 77 7.11 7.39 -4.24
C VAL A 77 6.21 6.16 -4.30
N ASN A 78 6.34 5.42 -5.38
CA ASN A 78 5.63 4.16 -5.63
C ASN A 78 6.61 3.05 -6.00
N TYR A 79 6.12 1.82 -5.97
CA TYR A 79 6.89 0.61 -6.27
C TYR A 79 6.04 -0.33 -7.13
N ASP A 80 5.47 0.24 -8.19
CA ASP A 80 4.52 -0.43 -9.06
C ASP A 80 5.19 -1.44 -10.00
N SER A 81 4.48 -2.52 -10.30
CA SER A 81 4.84 -3.45 -11.38
C SER A 81 4.26 -2.98 -12.70
N GLU A 82 4.77 -3.50 -13.81
CA GLU A 82 4.06 -3.38 -15.09
C GLU A 82 2.79 -4.25 -15.08
N GLU A 83 1.80 -3.87 -15.89
CA GLU A 83 0.59 -4.68 -16.09
C GLU A 83 0.91 -6.07 -16.68
N GLN A 84 -0.06 -7.00 -16.59
CA GLN A 84 0.04 -8.30 -17.23
C GLN A 84 0.21 -8.15 -18.74
N LYS A 85 1.18 -8.87 -19.32
CA LYS A 85 1.43 -8.83 -20.77
C LYS A 85 0.39 -9.68 -21.50
N PRO A 86 0.02 -9.35 -22.76
CA PRO A 86 -1.03 -10.07 -23.49
C PRO A 86 -0.83 -11.59 -23.59
N ASP A 87 0.42 -12.05 -23.72
CA ASP A 87 0.76 -13.47 -23.87
C ASP A 87 1.30 -14.10 -22.56
N GLU A 88 1.20 -13.39 -21.44
CA GLU A 88 1.69 -13.85 -20.14
C GLU A 88 0.59 -14.61 -19.39
N THR A 89 0.88 -15.87 -19.04
CA THR A 89 -0.02 -16.64 -18.16
C THR A 89 -0.15 -15.96 -16.80
N TRP A 90 -1.29 -16.11 -16.11
CA TRP A 90 -1.48 -15.55 -14.78
C TRP A 90 -0.36 -15.92 -13.81
N SER A 91 0.03 -17.20 -13.76
CA SER A 91 1.12 -17.65 -12.90
C SER A 91 2.45 -16.95 -13.21
N ALA A 92 2.77 -16.72 -14.49
CA ALA A 92 3.98 -15.98 -14.86
C ALA A 92 3.89 -14.51 -14.41
N TYR A 93 2.71 -13.90 -14.53
CA TYR A 93 2.48 -12.54 -14.05
C TYR A 93 2.60 -12.40 -12.54
N VAL A 94 2.06 -13.35 -11.77
CA VAL A 94 2.22 -13.41 -10.29
C VAL A 94 3.70 -13.40 -9.90
N GLU A 95 4.51 -14.24 -10.55
CA GLU A 95 5.92 -14.37 -10.25
C GLU A 95 6.69 -13.09 -10.62
N ARG A 96 6.48 -12.57 -11.83
CA ARG A 96 7.16 -11.36 -12.35
C ARG A 96 6.78 -10.12 -11.55
N SER A 97 5.49 -9.89 -11.33
CA SER A 97 4.99 -8.70 -10.63
C SER A 97 5.52 -8.63 -9.20
N ALA A 98 5.59 -9.76 -8.49
CA ALA A 98 6.21 -9.83 -7.18
C ALA A 98 7.71 -9.45 -7.20
N GLU A 99 8.46 -9.93 -8.19
CA GLU A 99 9.89 -9.59 -8.34
C GLU A 99 10.12 -8.12 -8.67
N GLU A 100 9.29 -7.55 -9.55
CA GLU A 100 9.31 -6.12 -9.89
C GLU A 100 9.00 -5.25 -8.66
N VAL A 101 7.91 -5.56 -7.93
CA VAL A 101 7.53 -4.82 -6.71
C VAL A 101 8.62 -4.91 -5.65
N LEU A 102 9.18 -6.09 -5.38
CA LEU A 102 10.27 -6.24 -4.40
C LEU A 102 11.50 -5.42 -4.78
N LYS A 103 11.92 -5.48 -6.05
CA LYS A 103 13.07 -4.71 -6.54
C LYS A 103 12.82 -3.21 -6.46
N SER A 104 11.65 -2.75 -6.87
CA SER A 104 11.27 -1.33 -6.82
C SER A 104 11.14 -0.85 -5.37
N PHE A 105 10.55 -1.66 -4.49
CA PHE A 105 10.45 -1.38 -3.06
C PHE A 105 11.83 -1.24 -2.40
N ASP A 106 12.76 -2.16 -2.69
CA ASP A 106 14.13 -2.09 -2.19
C ASP A 106 14.84 -0.81 -2.67
N LEU A 107 14.67 -0.46 -3.96
CA LEU A 107 15.23 0.76 -4.52
C LEU A 107 14.65 2.02 -3.86
N VAL A 108 13.33 2.08 -3.69
CA VAL A 108 12.64 3.17 -2.99
C VAL A 108 13.18 3.30 -1.56
N CYS A 109 13.29 2.19 -0.85
CA CYS A 109 13.78 2.16 0.52
C CYS A 109 15.24 2.59 0.66
N ALA A 110 16.07 2.34 -0.36
CA ALA A 110 17.48 2.70 -0.37
C ALA A 110 17.73 4.13 -0.84
N SER A 111 16.88 4.66 -1.73
CA SER A 111 17.08 5.96 -2.37
C SER A 111 16.28 7.11 -1.75
N THR A 112 15.27 6.80 -0.94
CA THR A 112 14.39 7.81 -0.34
C THR A 112 14.79 8.11 1.11
N ASP A 113 15.08 9.38 1.37
CA ASP A 113 15.21 9.91 2.73
C ASP A 113 13.82 10.25 3.28
N PHE A 114 13.18 9.27 3.91
CA PHE A 114 11.80 9.42 4.42
C PHE A 114 11.68 10.47 5.53
N GLU A 115 12.72 10.69 6.34
CA GLU A 115 12.69 11.74 7.37
C GLU A 115 12.68 13.13 6.73
N LYS A 116 13.49 13.31 5.68
CA LYS A 116 13.49 14.54 4.89
C LYS A 116 12.15 14.75 4.17
N GLU A 117 11.59 13.71 3.57
CA GLU A 117 10.27 13.80 2.93
C GLU A 117 9.16 14.14 3.94
N ALA A 118 9.19 13.55 5.14
CA ALA A 118 8.28 13.90 6.23
C ALA A 118 8.38 15.39 6.58
N GLY A 119 9.60 15.93 6.63
CA GLY A 119 9.87 17.35 6.91
C GLY A 119 9.30 18.34 5.88
N ARG A 120 8.85 17.88 4.70
CA ARG A 120 8.21 18.74 3.69
C ARG A 120 6.77 19.11 4.08
N TRP A 121 6.14 18.31 4.93
CA TRP A 121 4.76 18.51 5.35
C TRP A 121 4.70 19.42 6.59
N PRO A 122 4.03 20.58 6.54
CA PRO A 122 3.85 21.44 7.71
C PRO A 122 3.22 20.69 8.90
N PHE A 123 2.24 19.84 8.62
CA PHE A 123 1.55 19.00 9.60
C PHE A 123 2.52 18.10 10.39
N ILE A 124 3.43 17.41 9.69
CA ILE A 124 4.38 16.51 10.35
C ILE A 124 5.46 17.29 11.10
N ARG A 125 5.96 18.39 10.52
CA ARG A 125 6.94 19.27 11.20
C ARG A 125 6.41 19.79 12.52
N GLU A 126 5.17 20.27 12.55
CA GLU A 126 4.54 20.76 13.78
C GLU A 126 4.50 19.69 14.87
N LYS A 127 4.18 18.44 14.51
CA LYS A 127 4.18 17.31 15.44
C LYS A 127 5.58 16.97 15.94
N ILE A 128 6.58 16.94 15.06
CA ILE A 128 7.98 16.73 15.46
C ILE A 128 8.42 17.83 16.46
N GLU A 129 8.08 19.08 16.19
CA GLU A 129 8.48 20.22 17.04
C GLU A 129 7.78 20.22 18.40
N LYS A 130 6.47 20.01 18.43
CA LYS A 130 5.63 20.12 19.63
C LYS A 130 5.56 18.85 20.46
N GLU A 131 5.40 17.72 19.79
CA GLU A 131 5.13 16.41 20.42
C GLU A 131 6.39 15.54 20.49
N LYS A 132 7.49 15.95 19.83
CA LYS A 132 8.78 15.23 19.79
C LYS A 132 8.67 13.80 19.27
N ILE A 133 7.74 13.57 18.34
CA ILE A 133 7.58 12.27 17.68
C ILE A 133 8.71 11.97 16.70
N ASN A 134 8.90 10.68 16.41
CA ASN A 134 9.63 10.24 15.22
C ASN A 134 8.62 10.03 14.07
N PRO A 135 8.75 10.73 12.92
CA PRO A 135 7.82 10.57 11.80
C PRO A 135 7.84 9.15 11.20
N LEU A 136 8.96 8.42 11.32
CA LEU A 136 9.08 7.06 10.79
C LEU A 136 8.20 6.06 11.52
N ASP A 137 7.81 6.35 12.77
CA ASP A 137 6.83 5.54 13.52
C ASP A 137 5.43 5.58 12.86
N TYR A 138 5.22 6.52 11.95
CA TYR A 138 3.99 6.70 11.17
C TYR A 138 4.20 6.38 9.69
N LEU A 139 5.36 5.87 9.28
CA LEU A 139 5.62 5.44 7.91
C LEU A 139 4.99 4.06 7.65
N TRP A 140 4.20 3.97 6.58
CA TRP A 140 3.52 2.75 6.15
C TRP A 140 3.60 2.60 4.62
N PHE A 141 3.63 1.36 4.17
CA PHE A 141 3.74 0.96 2.78
C PHE A 141 2.45 0.27 2.37
N VAL A 142 1.67 0.93 1.51
CA VAL A 142 0.41 0.40 1.00
C VAL A 142 0.71 -0.69 -0.03
N GLY A 143 0.01 -1.82 0.02
CA GLY A 143 0.12 -2.88 -0.98
C GLY A 143 -1.21 -3.06 -1.70
N TYR A 144 -1.17 -3.15 -3.03
CA TYR A 144 -2.32 -3.54 -3.84
C TYR A 144 -2.03 -4.87 -4.53
N PHE A 145 -3.00 -5.77 -4.48
CA PHE A 145 -2.90 -7.09 -5.08
C PHE A 145 -4.10 -7.36 -6.00
N ASN A 146 -3.90 -8.21 -7.00
CA ASN A 146 -5.01 -8.71 -7.81
C ASN A 146 -5.06 -10.24 -7.74
N ALA A 147 -6.27 -10.79 -7.68
CA ALA A 147 -6.55 -12.19 -7.92
C ALA A 147 -6.86 -12.43 -9.41
N GLU A 148 -6.71 -13.68 -9.87
CA GLU A 148 -7.12 -14.05 -11.23
C GLU A 148 -8.62 -13.85 -11.37
N LYS A 149 -9.05 -13.02 -12.32
CA LYS A 149 -10.47 -12.85 -12.60
C LYS A 149 -10.98 -14.08 -13.32
N ALA A 150 -12.00 -14.73 -12.75
CA ALA A 150 -12.72 -15.80 -13.44
C ALA A 150 -13.25 -15.24 -14.78
N SER A 151 -12.84 -15.88 -15.87
CA SER A 151 -13.29 -15.57 -17.23
C SER A 151 -14.70 -16.07 -17.49
#